data_AF-A0A1J3HIB9-F1
#
_entry.id   AF-A0A1J3HIB9-F1
#
_cell.length_a   1.000
_cell.length_b   1.000
_cell.length_c   1.000
_cell.angle_alpha   90.00
_cell.angle_beta   90.00
_cell.angle_gamma   90.00
#
_symmetry.space_group_name_H-M   'P 1'
#
loop_
_entity.id
_entity.type
_entity.pdbx_description
1 polymer ?
#
loop_
_entity_poly.entity_id
_entity_poly.type
_entity_poly.pdbx_seq_one_letter_code
_entity_poly.pdbx_strand_id
1 'polypeptide(L)'
;NEKSYLFSAITNIDVIREKAQWAMKWMNRERTFHERLVAFAAVEGIFFSGSFCAIFWLKKRSLMPGLTFSNELISRDEGLHTDFACHLYSQMKNKLRPELIQEIIKEAV
;
A
#
# COMPACT_ATOMS: atom_id res chain seq x y z
N ASN A 1 12.45 -7.81 -24.16
CA ASN A 1 13.08 -6.65 -23.49
C ASN A 1 12.59 -6.63 -22.06
N GLU A 2 13.49 -6.63 -21.07
CA GLU A 2 13.18 -6.65 -19.63
C GLU A 2 12.20 -5.54 -19.22
N LYS A 3 12.30 -4.37 -19.86
CA LYS A 3 11.37 -3.25 -19.64
C LYS A 3 9.91 -3.64 -19.88
N SER A 4 9.60 -4.32 -20.99
CA SER A 4 8.24 -4.76 -21.30
C SER A 4 7.75 -5.82 -20.32
N TYR A 5 8.64 -6.74 -19.91
CA TYR A 5 8.32 -7.76 -18.91
C TYR A 5 7.89 -7.13 -17.58
N LEU A 6 8.65 -6.14 -17.11
CA LEU A 6 8.38 -5.43 -15.86
C LEU A 6 7.14 -4.53 -15.93
N PHE A 7 6.83 -3.93 -17.08
CA PHE A 7 5.58 -3.17 -17.23
C PHE A 7 4.33 -4.06 -17.24
N SER A 8 4.47 -5.31 -17.68
CA SER A 8 3.41 -6.33 -17.60
C SER A 8 3.47 -7.13 -16.28
N ALA A 9 4.03 -6.56 -15.21
CA ALA A 9 4.25 -7.23 -13.93
C ALA A 9 3.00 -7.84 -13.29
N ILE A 10 1.81 -7.23 -13.43
CA ILE A 10 0.55 -7.83 -12.94
C ILE A 10 0.29 -9.20 -13.60
N THR A 11 0.68 -9.36 -14.86
CA THR A 11 0.54 -10.62 -15.59
C THR A 11 1.74 -11.54 -15.36
N ASN A 12 2.94 -10.99 -15.17
CA ASN A 12 4.19 -11.76 -15.22
C ASN A 12 4.79 -12.10 -13.85
N ILE A 13 4.41 -11.41 -12.77
CA ILE A 13 4.99 -11.57 -11.44
C ILE A 13 3.86 -11.89 -10.46
N ASP A 14 3.86 -13.13 -9.93
CA ASP A 14 2.74 -13.66 -9.15
C ASP A 14 2.43 -12.84 -7.90
N VAL A 15 3.45 -12.39 -7.14
CA VAL A 15 3.23 -11.53 -5.96
C VAL A 15 2.58 -10.18 -6.30
N ILE A 16 2.84 -9.65 -7.50
CA ILE A 16 2.21 -8.40 -7.97
C ILE A 16 0.77 -8.69 -8.43
N ARG A 17 0.52 -9.85 -9.03
CA ARG A 17 -0.83 -10.32 -9.37
C ARG A 17 -1.70 -10.47 -8.12
N GLU A 18 -1.17 -11.08 -7.06
CA GLU A 18 -1.88 -11.26 -5.79
C GLU A 18 -2.27 -9.91 -5.16
N LYS A 19 -1.33 -8.94 -5.10
CA LYS A 19 -1.63 -7.58 -4.65
C LYS A 19 -2.71 -6.91 -5.51
N ALA A 20 -2.67 -7.10 -6.83
CA ALA A 20 -3.69 -6.57 -7.73
C ALA A 20 -5.06 -7.21 -7.49
N GLN A 21 -5.12 -8.52 -7.25
CA GLN A 21 -6.37 -9.23 -6.92
C GLN A 21 -6.96 -8.75 -5.59
N TRP A 22 -6.11 -8.56 -4.57
CA TRP A 22 -6.52 -7.97 -3.30
C TRP A 22 -7.13 -6.57 -3.50
N ALA A 23 -6.47 -5.71 -4.29
CA ALA A 23 -6.97 -4.37 -4.58
C ALA A 23 -8.32 -4.43 -5.33
N MET A 24 -8.47 -5.32 -6.30
CA MET A 24 -9.73 -5.52 -7.02
C MET A 24 -10.86 -6.03 -6.10
N LYS A 25 -10.55 -6.85 -5.10
CA LYS A 25 -11.52 -7.35 -4.11
C LYS A 25 -12.05 -6.24 -3.20
N TRP A 26 -11.17 -5.35 -2.74
CA TRP A 26 -11.49 -4.38 -1.67
C TRP A 26 -11.74 -2.95 -2.15
N MET A 27 -11.25 -2.56 -3.33
CA MET A 27 -11.35 -1.19 -3.84
C MET A 27 -12.35 -1.01 -4.98
N ASN A 28 -13.16 -2.02 -5.30
CA ASN A 28 -14.15 -1.93 -6.36
C ASN A 28 -15.41 -1.11 -5.97
N ARG A 29 -16.30 -0.90 -6.95
CA ARG A 29 -17.49 -0.06 -6.80
C ARG A 29 -18.58 -0.65 -5.90
N GLU A 30 -18.60 -1.97 -5.71
CA GLU A 30 -19.58 -2.68 -4.89
C GLU A 30 -19.27 -2.52 -3.39
N ARG A 31 -18.02 -2.17 -3.05
CA ARG A 31 -17.58 -1.89 -1.68
C ARG A 31 -18.01 -0.50 -1.22
N THR A 32 -18.31 -0.38 0.07
CA THR A 32 -18.63 0.89 0.72
C THR A 32 -17.41 1.81 0.74
N PHE A 33 -17.64 3.12 0.86
CA PHE A 33 -16.53 4.08 1.01
C PHE A 33 -15.67 3.78 2.25
N HIS A 34 -16.26 3.31 3.35
CA HIS A 34 -15.52 2.93 4.56
C HIS A 34 -14.57 1.75 4.30
N GLU A 35 -15.03 0.69 3.62
CA GLU A 35 -14.19 -0.45 3.24
C GLU A 35 -13.05 0.00 2.33
N ARG A 36 -13.37 0.79 1.29
CA ARG A 36 -12.36 1.31 0.38
C ARG A 36 -11.34 2.22 1.05
N LEU A 37 -11.76 3.01 2.04
CA LEU A 37 -10.85 3.91 2.76
C LEU A 37 -9.87 3.13 3.65
N VAL A 38 -10.35 2.08 4.33
CA VAL A 38 -9.46 1.17 5.09
C VAL A 38 -8.52 0.41 4.16
N ALA A 39 -9.04 -0.09 3.03
CA ALA A 39 -8.21 -0.76 2.02
C ALA A 39 -7.15 0.18 1.43
N PHE A 40 -7.52 1.44 1.14
CA PHE A 40 -6.60 2.46 0.69
C PHE A 40 -5.49 2.72 1.72
N ALA A 41 -5.83 2.85 3.01
CA ALA A 41 -4.83 3.00 4.07
C ALA A 41 -3.87 1.81 4.14
N ALA A 42 -4.33 0.59 3.85
CA ALA A 42 -3.46 -0.59 3.76
C ALA A 42 -2.53 -0.56 2.53
N VAL A 43 -2.98 -0.02 1.40
CA VAL A 43 -2.11 0.18 0.21
C VAL A 43 -0.99 1.16 0.52
N GLU A 44 -1.31 2.33 1.05
CA GLU A 44 -0.32 3.38 1.32
C GLU A 44 0.62 2.99 2.47
N GLY A 45 0.08 2.37 3.54
CA GLY A 45 0.81 2.12 4.78
C GLY A 45 1.42 0.72 4.95
N ILE A 46 0.86 -0.32 4.31
CA ILE A 46 1.29 -1.72 4.49
C ILE A 46 1.98 -2.25 3.23
N PHE A 47 1.34 -2.16 2.05
CA PHE A 47 1.83 -2.79 0.82
C PHE A 47 3.24 -2.37 0.40
N PHE A 48 3.65 -1.14 0.72
CA PHE A 48 4.96 -0.60 0.36
C PHE A 48 5.94 -0.49 1.54
N SER A 49 5.49 -0.75 2.78
CA SER A 49 6.32 -0.63 3.98
C SER A 49 7.62 -1.45 3.91
N GLY A 50 7.52 -2.69 3.45
CA GLY A 50 8.68 -3.58 3.25
C GLY A 50 9.65 -3.06 2.18
N SER A 51 9.14 -2.52 1.07
CA SER A 51 9.96 -1.92 0.01
C SER A 51 10.70 -0.68 0.49
N PHE A 52 10.02 0.21 1.22
CA PHE A 52 10.65 1.39 1.81
C PHE A 52 11.76 0.99 2.78
N CYS A 53 11.50 0.00 3.65
CA CYS A 53 12.49 -0.54 4.57
C CYS A 53 13.72 -1.12 3.84
N ALA A 54 13.50 -1.92 2.80
CA ALA A 54 14.57 -2.51 2.00
C ALA A 54 15.44 -1.46 1.30
N ILE A 55 14.85 -0.34 0.85
CA ILE A 55 15.62 0.76 0.25
C ILE A 55 16.37 1.56 1.32
N PHE A 56 15.77 1.78 2.50
CA PHE A 56 16.49 2.35 3.64
C PHE A 56 17.69 1.50 4.08
N TRP A 57 17.60 0.18 3.94
CA TRP A 57 18.75 -0.70 4.17
C TRP A 57 19.92 -0.40 3.21
N LEU A 58 19.64 -0.09 1.94
CA LEU A 58 20.67 0.36 0.99
C LEU A 58 21.29 1.70 1.43
N LYS A 59 20.46 2.64 1.91
CA LYS A 59 20.92 3.92 2.46
C LYS A 59 21.90 3.73 3.61
N LYS A 60 21.61 2.81 4.55
CA LYS A 60 22.49 2.50 5.69
C LYS A 60 23.90 2.05 5.25
N ARG A 61 24.02 1.52 4.04
CA ARG A 61 25.28 1.06 3.43
C ARG A 61 25.88 2.09 2.46
N SER A 62 25.35 3.31 2.42
CA SER A 62 25.77 4.39 1.52
C SER A 62 25.68 4.02 0.04
N LEU A 63 24.68 3.21 -0.36
CA LEU A 63 24.45 2.80 -1.74
C LEU A 63 23.27 3.57 -2.36
N MET A 64 23.34 3.81 -3.67
CA MET A 64 22.24 4.36 -4.49
C MET A 64 21.65 5.69 -3.96
N PRO A 65 22.46 6.76 -3.78
CA PRO A 65 22.04 7.97 -3.08
C PRO A 65 20.80 8.66 -3.69
N GLY A 66 20.67 8.65 -5.01
CA GLY A 66 19.49 9.19 -5.69
C GLY A 66 18.22 8.40 -5.37
N LEU A 67 18.28 7.07 -5.44
CA LEU A 67 17.15 6.18 -5.10
C LEU A 67 16.74 6.35 -3.63
N THR A 68 17.71 6.35 -2.72
CA THR A 68 17.42 6.42 -1.29
C THR A 68 16.87 7.77 -0.87
N PHE A 69 17.36 8.86 -1.47
CA PHE A 69 16.82 10.20 -1.24
C PHE A 69 15.36 10.31 -1.74
N SER A 70 15.07 9.81 -2.94
CA SER A 70 13.68 9.78 -3.43
C SER A 70 12.78 8.91 -2.54
N ASN A 71 13.28 7.78 -2.04
CA ASN A 71 12.56 6.90 -1.13
C ASN A 71 12.20 7.58 0.20
N GLU A 72 13.07 8.44 0.73
CA GLU A 72 12.75 9.25 1.92
C GLU A 72 11.57 10.19 1.68
N LEU A 73 11.56 10.87 0.54
CA LEU A 73 10.48 11.80 0.20
C LEU A 73 9.17 11.05 -0.01
N ILE A 74 9.20 9.95 -0.78
CA ILE A 74 8.01 9.16 -1.07
C ILE A 74 7.46 8.52 0.21
N SER A 75 8.30 7.85 1.01
CA SER A 75 7.82 7.20 2.24
C SER A 75 7.27 8.17 3.27
N ARG A 76 7.79 9.41 3.33
CA ARG A 76 7.20 10.49 4.12
C ARG A 76 5.80 10.84 3.61
N ASP A 77 5.65 11.00 2.30
CA ASP A 77 4.39 11.39 1.68
C ASP A 77 3.33 10.29 1.85
N GLU A 78 3.69 9.01 1.67
CA GLU A 78 2.75 7.89 1.92
C GLU A 78 2.36 7.74 3.40
N GLY A 79 3.26 8.11 4.32
CA GLY A 79 2.93 8.23 5.73
C GLY A 79 1.82 9.26 5.97
N LEU A 80 1.92 10.43 5.34
CA LEU A 80 0.90 11.49 5.42
C LEU A 80 -0.44 11.03 4.80
N HIS A 81 -0.41 10.35 3.66
CA HIS A 81 -1.63 9.81 3.04
C HIS A 81 -2.34 8.79 3.94
N THR A 82 -1.57 7.89 4.55
CA THR A 82 -2.07 6.88 5.49
C THR A 82 -2.70 7.53 6.72
N ASP A 83 -2.00 8.49 7.34
CA ASP A 83 -2.51 9.24 8.50
C ASP A 83 -3.79 9.99 8.16
N PHE A 84 -3.87 10.59 6.97
CA PHE A 84 -5.06 11.26 6.50
C PHE A 84 -6.24 10.30 6.33
N ALA A 85 -6.02 9.11 5.75
CA ALA A 85 -7.05 8.10 5.62
C ALA A 85 -7.58 7.64 6.99
N CYS A 86 -6.68 7.41 7.95
CA CYS A 86 -7.03 7.08 9.33
C CYS A 86 -7.82 8.23 10.00
N HIS A 87 -7.38 9.47 9.83
CA HIS A 87 -8.05 10.63 10.37
C HIS A 87 -9.45 10.80 9.78
N LEU A 88 -9.59 10.73 8.45
CA LEU A 88 -10.87 10.80 7.77
C LEU A 88 -11.80 9.68 8.26
N TYR A 89 -11.29 8.45 8.36
CA TYR A 89 -12.04 7.33 8.90
C TYR A 89 -12.50 7.63 10.33
N SER A 90 -11.66 8.21 11.19
CA SER A 90 -11.98 8.56 12.59
C SER A 90 -13.17 9.51 12.74
N GLN A 91 -13.43 10.38 11.74
CA GLN A 91 -14.53 11.35 11.76
C GLN A 91 -15.88 10.76 11.29
N MET A 92 -15.89 9.54 10.74
CA MET A 92 -17.10 8.91 10.20
C MET A 92 -18.00 8.33 11.30
N LYS A 93 -19.33 8.44 11.20
CA LYS A 93 -20.26 7.95 12.25
C LYS A 93 -20.40 6.43 12.27
N ASN A 94 -20.64 5.81 11.11
CA ASN A 94 -20.96 4.39 10.98
C ASN A 94 -19.71 3.55 10.66
N LYS A 95 -18.88 3.29 11.68
CA LYS A 95 -17.66 2.49 11.52
C LYS A 95 -17.97 1.08 11.03
N LEU A 96 -17.00 0.50 10.33
CA LEU A 96 -17.01 -0.93 10.03
C LEU A 96 -16.86 -1.72 11.33
N ARG A 97 -17.36 -2.96 11.29
CA ARG A 97 -17.11 -3.92 12.36
C ARG A 97 -15.59 -4.20 12.44
N PRO A 98 -15.00 -4.29 13.64
CA PRO A 98 -13.57 -4.55 13.81
C PRO A 98 -13.10 -5.80 13.06
N GLU A 99 -13.93 -6.82 12.95
CA GLU A 99 -13.60 -8.09 12.26
C GLU A 99 -13.36 -7.87 10.77
N LEU A 100 -14.14 -7.00 10.13
CA LEU A 100 -13.97 -6.67 8.71
C LEU A 100 -12.71 -5.83 8.48
N ILE A 101 -12.39 -4.91 9.40
CA ILE A 101 -11.12 -4.17 9.34
C ILE A 101 -9.95 -5.14 9.47
N GLN A 102 -10.01 -6.07 10.43
CA GLN A 102 -8.98 -7.08 10.61
C GLN A 102 -8.86 -8.01 9.40
N GLU A 103 -9.97 -8.37 8.75
CA GLU A 103 -9.95 -9.15 7.50
C GLU A 103 -9.18 -8.42 6.40
N ILE A 104 -9.55 -7.16 6.12
CA ILE A 104 -8.88 -6.33 5.11
C ILE A 104 -7.37 -6.23 5.39
N ILE A 105 -7.00 -5.97 6.66
CA ILE A 105 -5.61 -5.77 7.06
C ILE A 105 -4.82 -7.08 7.06
N LYS A 106 -5.40 -8.20 7.51
CA LYS A 106 -4.73 -9.52 7.51
C LYS A 106 -4.46 -10.03 6.11
N GLU A 107 -5.36 -9.79 5.17
CA GLU A 107 -5.10 -10.14 3.77
C GLU A 107 -4.04 -9.24 3.12
N ALA A 108 -3.73 -8.10 3.73
CA ALA A 108 -2.75 -7.16 3.21
C ALA A 108 -1.31 -7.36 3.71
N VAL A 109 -1.12 -8.19 4.75
CA VAL A 109 0.17 -8.51 5.38
C VAL A 109 0.69 -9.83 4.83
#